data_AF-A0A5C6AVP3-F1
#
_entry.id   AF-A0A5C6AVP3-F1
#
_cell.length_a   1.000
_cell.length_b   1.000
_cell.length_c   1.000
_cell.angle_alpha   90.00
_cell.angle_beta   90.00
_cell.angle_gamma   90.00
#
_symmetry.space_group_name_H-M   'P 1'
#
loop_
_entity.id
_entity.type
_entity.pdbx_description
1 polymer ?
#
loop_
_entity_poly.entity_id
_entity_poly.type
_entity_poly.pdbx_seq_one_letter_code
_entity_poly.pdbx_strand_id
1 'polypeptide(L)'
;MINQFTEPMTAVLLALLCLAWTHVAYPDENSTREKGQSIYTPTRLTTYKEVGDIELKLHILEPEGHQANDRAPVIVLFFGGGWSGGQPERLYGH
;
A
#
# COMPACT_ATOMS: atom_id res chain seq x y z
N MET A 1 4.91 20.57 59.66
CA MET A 1 6.14 21.06 59.00
C MET A 1 6.64 19.97 58.05
N ILE A 2 5.91 19.69 56.98
CA ILE A 2 6.23 18.67 55.96
C ILE A 2 5.45 19.09 54.69
N ASN A 3 6.05 19.06 53.50
CA ASN A 3 5.50 19.38 52.16
C ASN A 3 5.96 20.68 51.48
N GLN A 4 7.27 20.94 51.41
CA GLN A 4 7.82 21.92 50.45
C GLN A 4 8.91 21.31 49.55
N PHE A 5 9.14 20.00 49.57
CA PHE A 5 10.29 19.36 48.89
C PHE A 5 9.94 18.18 47.96
N THR A 6 8.66 17.99 47.63
CA THR A 6 8.16 16.82 46.87
C THR A 6 7.52 17.18 45.51
N GLU A 7 7.67 18.41 45.03
CA GLU A 7 7.06 18.87 43.76
C GLU A 7 7.97 18.65 42.52
N PRO A 8 9.27 19.02 42.52
CA PRO A 8 10.05 18.99 41.27
C PRO A 8 10.43 17.57 40.83
N MET A 9 10.60 16.65 41.79
CA MET A 9 10.91 15.25 41.49
C MET A 9 9.73 14.54 40.83
N THR A 10 8.50 14.86 41.23
CA THR A 10 7.28 14.25 40.71
C THR A 10 6.99 14.74 39.28
N ALA A 11 7.23 16.02 39.00
CA ALA A 11 7.11 16.58 37.65
C ALA A 11 8.15 16.01 36.67
N VAL A 12 9.40 15.81 37.11
CA VAL A 12 10.46 15.20 36.30
C VAL A 12 10.16 13.71 36.03
N LEU A 13 9.65 12.98 37.03
CA LEU A 13 9.26 11.58 36.85
C LEU A 13 8.07 11.42 35.90
N LEU A 14 7.06 12.30 35.95
CA LEU A 14 5.94 12.31 35.00
C LEU A 14 6.37 12.66 33.58
N ALA A 15 7.27 13.65 33.40
CA ALA A 15 7.80 14.01 32.09
C ALA A 15 8.62 12.88 31.46
N LEU A 16 9.42 12.16 32.26
CA LEU A 16 10.17 10.98 31.80
C LEU A 16 9.26 9.79 31.48
N LEU A 17 8.16 9.61 32.21
CA LEU A 17 7.12 8.63 31.88
C LEU A 17 6.41 8.95 30.56
N CYS A 18 6.10 10.22 30.28
CA CYS A 18 5.50 10.63 28.99
C CYS A 18 6.45 10.40 27.81
N LEU A 19 7.76 10.65 27.97
CA LEU A 19 8.75 10.39 26.92
C LEU A 19 8.95 8.88 26.67
N ALA A 20 8.81 8.05 27.70
CA ALA A 20 8.83 6.60 27.55
C ALA A 20 7.61 6.08 26.75
N TRP A 21 6.47 6.79 26.79
CA TRP A 21 5.29 6.45 26.00
C TRP A 21 5.38 6.93 24.55
N THR A 22 6.18 7.96 24.26
CA THR A 22 6.46 8.38 22.87
C THR A 22 7.45 7.47 22.15
N HIS A 23 8.21 6.63 22.86
CA HIS A 23 9.18 5.69 22.25
C HIS A 23 8.64 4.24 22.16
N VAL A 24 7.41 3.99 22.62
CA VAL A 24 6.68 2.81 22.14
C VAL A 24 6.39 3.10 20.68
N ALA A 25 7.32 2.66 19.82
CA ALA A 25 7.16 2.69 18.39
C ALA A 25 5.80 2.07 18.08
N TYR A 26 4.90 2.85 17.50
CA TYR A 26 3.71 2.30 16.90
C TYR A 26 4.18 1.19 15.95
N PRO A 27 3.75 -0.07 16.14
CA PRO A 27 4.08 -1.11 15.18
C PRO A 27 3.60 -0.61 13.83
N ASP A 28 4.53 -0.40 12.90
CA ASP A 28 4.21 -0.08 11.52
C ASP A 28 3.44 -1.28 10.97
N GLU A 29 2.12 -1.13 10.86
CA GLU A 29 1.20 -2.11 10.29
C GLU A 29 1.54 -2.49 8.84
N ASN A 30 2.50 -1.78 8.23
CA ASN A 30 2.99 -2.00 6.90
C ASN A 30 4.35 -2.75 6.85
N SER A 31 4.99 -3.02 7.99
CA SER A 31 6.36 -3.57 8.04
C SER A 31 6.51 -5.03 7.60
N THR A 32 5.42 -5.80 7.50
CA THR A 32 5.47 -7.19 6.99
C THR A 32 4.24 -7.54 6.15
N ARG A 33 3.85 -6.67 5.21
CA ARG A 33 3.07 -7.17 4.08
C ARG A 33 4.04 -7.83 3.12
N GLU A 34 4.22 -9.14 3.27
CA GLU A 34 4.74 -9.94 2.16
C GLU A 34 3.95 -9.52 0.92
N LYS A 35 4.64 -8.98 -0.10
CA LYS A 35 3.98 -8.67 -1.37
C LYS A 35 3.39 -10.00 -1.85
N GLY A 36 2.08 -10.17 -1.70
CA GLY A 36 1.36 -11.28 -2.31
C GLY A 36 1.62 -11.21 -3.80
N GLN A 37 2.59 -11.99 -4.25
CA GLN A 37 2.92 -12.12 -5.66
C GLN A 37 1.83 -12.96 -6.26
N SER A 38 1.04 -12.37 -7.15
CA SER A 38 0.08 -13.13 -7.94
C SER A 38 0.81 -14.17 -8.77
N ILE A 39 0.28 -15.39 -8.83
CA ILE A 39 0.77 -16.42 -9.76
C ILE A 39 0.40 -16.12 -11.22
N TYR A 40 -0.52 -15.17 -11.44
CA TYR A 40 -0.90 -14.72 -12.77
C TYR A 40 0.02 -13.59 -13.26
N THR A 41 0.41 -13.67 -14.52
CA THR A 41 1.14 -12.62 -15.24
C THR A 41 0.31 -12.15 -16.43
N PRO A 42 0.36 -10.86 -16.79
CA PRO A 42 -0.32 -10.38 -17.98
C PRO A 42 0.20 -11.09 -19.22
N THR A 43 -0.72 -11.61 -20.05
CA THR A 43 -0.41 -12.17 -21.35
C THR A 43 0.18 -11.10 -22.27
N ARG A 44 -0.27 -9.85 -22.11
CA ARG A 44 0.18 -8.71 -22.90
C ARG A 44 0.17 -7.41 -22.09
N LEU A 45 1.17 -6.58 -22.34
CA LEU A 45 1.23 -5.18 -21.91
C LEU A 45 1.09 -4.28 -23.13
N THR A 46 0.17 -3.32 -23.08
CA THR A 46 -0.06 -2.39 -24.21
C THR A 46 -0.22 -0.98 -23.70
N THR A 47 0.57 -0.04 -24.23
CA THR A 47 0.37 1.39 -23.96
C THR A 47 -0.93 1.82 -24.64
N TYR A 48 -1.89 2.28 -23.84
CA TYR A 48 -3.18 2.75 -24.38
C TYR A 48 -3.23 4.26 -24.51
N LYS A 49 -2.36 4.97 -23.78
CA LYS A 49 -2.27 6.42 -23.81
C LYS A 49 -0.89 6.87 -23.37
N GLU A 50 -0.40 7.90 -24.04
CA GLU A 50 0.77 8.66 -23.64
C GLU A 50 0.33 10.04 -23.15
N VAL A 51 0.93 10.51 -22.06
CA VAL A 51 0.68 11.85 -21.48
C VAL A 51 2.03 12.47 -21.13
N GLY A 52 2.53 13.33 -22.02
CA GLY A 52 3.92 13.79 -21.94
C GLY A 52 4.87 12.59 -22.02
N ASP A 53 5.72 12.42 -21.03
CA ASP A 53 6.68 11.31 -20.95
C ASP A 53 6.13 10.07 -20.22
N ILE A 54 4.84 10.07 -19.87
CA ILE A 54 4.19 8.98 -19.12
C ILE A 54 3.44 8.06 -20.08
N GLU A 55 3.83 6.79 -20.13
CA GLU A 55 3.08 5.71 -20.78
C GLU A 55 2.09 5.07 -19.81
N LEU A 56 0.80 5.15 -20.11
CA LEU A 56 -0.25 4.43 -19.39
C LEU A 56 -0.47 3.07 -20.05
N LYS A 57 -0.21 1.99 -19.31
CA LYS A 57 -0.26 0.61 -19.82
C LYS A 57 -1.53 -0.12 -19.38
N LEU A 58 -2.12 -0.85 -20.31
CA LEU A 58 -3.09 -1.90 -20.05
C LEU A 58 -2.36 -3.21 -19.80
N HIS A 59 -2.73 -3.86 -18.72
CA HIS A 59 -2.27 -5.19 -18.35
C HIS A 59 -3.39 -6.16 -18.72
N ILE A 60 -3.22 -6.86 -19.85
CA ILE A 60 -4.26 -7.69 -20.44
C ILE A 60 -4.01 -9.14 -20.03
N LEU A 61 -5.01 -9.73 -19.38
CA LEU A 61 -5.05 -11.14 -18.99
C LEU A 61 -6.07 -11.84 -19.88
N GLU A 62 -5.58 -12.61 -20.84
CA GLU A 62 -6.40 -13.39 -21.76
C GLU A 62 -6.46 -14.85 -21.26
N PRO A 63 -7.62 -15.53 -21.32
CA PRO A 63 -7.70 -16.94 -20.96
C PRO A 63 -6.92 -17.81 -21.96
N GLU A 64 -6.60 -19.04 -21.56
CA GLU A 64 -5.92 -20.00 -22.43
C GLU A 64 -6.70 -20.23 -23.74
N GLY A 65 -6.01 -20.18 -24.87
CA GLY A 65 -6.59 -20.41 -26.20
C GLY A 65 -7.35 -19.22 -26.81
N HIS A 66 -7.36 -18.05 -26.16
CA HIS A 66 -7.98 -16.85 -26.72
C HIS A 66 -7.33 -16.42 -28.05
N GLN A 67 -8.15 -16.01 -29.01
CA GLN A 67 -7.71 -15.52 -30.32
C GLN A 67 -8.11 -14.05 -30.52
N ALA A 68 -7.32 -13.32 -31.31
CA ALA A 68 -7.52 -11.89 -31.53
C ALA A 68 -8.89 -11.50 -32.13
N ASN A 69 -9.58 -12.44 -32.79
CA ASN A 69 -10.89 -12.22 -33.41
C ASN A 69 -12.07 -12.68 -32.55
N ASP A 70 -11.81 -13.24 -31.37
CA ASP A 70 -12.86 -13.69 -30.45
C ASP A 70 -13.69 -12.49 -29.95
N ARG A 71 -15.02 -12.65 -29.96
CA ARG A 71 -15.93 -11.67 -29.35
C ARG A 71 -16.32 -12.12 -27.95
N ALA A 72 -15.42 -11.92 -27.00
CA ALA A 72 -15.63 -12.21 -25.58
C ALA A 72 -16.06 -10.95 -24.80
N PRO A 73 -16.84 -11.08 -23.72
CA PRO A 73 -17.05 -9.97 -22.79
C PRO A 73 -15.72 -9.55 -22.14
N VAL A 74 -15.57 -8.25 -21.87
CA VAL A 74 -14.36 -7.67 -21.29
C VAL A 74 -14.72 -6.89 -20.03
N ILE A 75 -13.87 -6.99 -19.02
CA ILE A 75 -13.91 -6.15 -17.82
C ILE A 75 -12.64 -5.30 -17.77
N VAL A 76 -12.80 -4.01 -17.46
CA VAL A 76 -11.68 -3.09 -17.24
C VAL A 76 -11.68 -2.70 -15.78
N LEU A 77 -10.61 -3.02 -15.08
CA LEU A 77 -10.44 -2.76 -13.65
C LEU A 77 -9.40 -1.66 -13.44
N PHE A 78 -9.66 -0.78 -12.48
CA PHE A 78 -8.74 0.26 -12.04
C PHE A 78 -8.32 -0.05 -10.60
N PHE A 79 -7.02 -0.05 -10.33
CA PHE A 79 -6.52 -0.28 -8.97
C PHE A 79 -6.78 0.96 -8.09
N GLY A 80 -7.04 0.72 -6.81
CA GLY A 80 -7.17 1.77 -5.81
C GLY A 80 -5.82 2.28 -5.28
N GLY A 81 -5.88 3.31 -4.44
CA GLY A 81 -4.70 3.90 -3.80
C GLY A 81 -4.79 5.41 -3.57
N GLY A 82 -6.02 5.94 -3.45
CA GLY A 82 -6.26 7.33 -3.08
C GLY A 82 -5.64 8.37 -4.01
N TRP A 83 -5.48 8.04 -5.30
CA TRP A 83 -4.82 8.89 -6.31
C TRP A 83 -3.33 9.19 -6.07
N SER A 84 -2.72 8.66 -5.00
CA SER A 84 -1.31 8.88 -4.68
C SER A 84 -0.43 7.66 -4.95
N GLY A 85 -1.03 6.49 -5.18
CA GLY A 85 -0.29 5.26 -5.44
C GLY A 85 -1.21 4.12 -5.86
N GLY A 86 -0.64 2.91 -5.86
CA GLY A 86 -1.30 1.69 -6.30
C GLY A 86 -0.46 0.92 -7.32
N GLN A 87 -0.78 -0.36 -7.50
CA GLN A 87 -0.06 -1.27 -8.40
C GLN A 87 -1.08 -2.18 -9.12
N PRO A 88 -1.00 -2.32 -10.46
CA PRO A 88 -1.87 -3.20 -11.25
C PRO A 88 -1.89 -4.65 -10.74
N GLU A 89 -0.77 -5.14 -10.21
CA GLU A 89 -0.56 -6.50 -9.73
C GLU A 89 -1.55 -6.90 -8.62
N ARG A 90 -2.09 -5.93 -7.90
CA ARG A 90 -3.11 -6.15 -6.85
C ARG A 90 -4.44 -6.70 -7.41
N LEU A 91 -4.65 -6.58 -8.71
CA LEU A 91 -5.84 -7.07 -9.42
C LEU A 91 -5.61 -8.42 -10.10
N TYR A 92 -4.37 -8.92 -10.12
CA TYR A 92 -4.09 -10.25 -10.63
C TYR A 92 -4.53 -11.21 -9.53
N GLY A 93 -5.49 -12.08 -9.82
CA GLY A 93 -6.12 -12.96 -8.83
C GLY A 93 -5.10 -13.68 -7.94
N HIS A 94 -5.50 -13.98 -6.70
CA HIS A 94 -4.67 -14.71 -5.75
C HIS A 94 -4.90 -16.22 -5.83
#